data_AF-A0A4D6LU81-F1
#
_entry.id   AF-A0A4D6LU81-F1
#
_cell.length_a   1.000
_cell.length_b   1.000
_cell.length_c   1.000
_cell.angle_alpha   90.00
_cell.angle_beta   90.00
_cell.angle_gamma   90.00
#
_symmetry.space_group_name_H-M   'P 1'
#
loop_
_entity.id
_entity.type
_entity.pdbx_description
1 polymer ?
#
loop_
_entity_poly.entity_id
_entity_poly.type
_entity_poly.pdbx_seq_one_letter_code
_entity_poly.pdbx_strand_id
1 'polypeptide(L)'
;MDSLPCATDLPAVSVFVSDRCQKISPLPSDFGNNPSRWRRTLKGVRERHGRERKGWMVMIHDLSGSPVAAASMITPFVPSPGSDRVSRSNPGAWLILRPNGASVSSWKPWGRLEAWRERGPVDGLGYKFELVAENGPVNGIPIAEATMDVKKGGQFCIDYKVMKDSGLSSRLPGKGFVMGSTVEGEGKVSKPLVQVGAQHVTCMADAALFIALSAAIDLSMDACQLFSHKLRKELCHEEHVSFP
;
A
#
# COMPACT_ATOMS: atom_id res chain seq x y z
N MET A 1 -15.12 -26.50 30.71
CA MET A 1 -15.44 -25.07 30.56
C MET A 1 -14.17 -24.42 30.10
N ASP A 2 -13.94 -24.46 28.80
CA ASP A 2 -12.68 -24.01 28.20
C ASP A 2 -12.71 -22.48 28.12
N SER A 3 -11.79 -21.87 28.86
CA SER A 3 -11.56 -20.45 28.89
C SER A 3 -11.18 -19.97 27.48
N LEU A 4 -12.01 -19.11 26.89
CA LEU A 4 -11.68 -18.35 25.69
C LEU A 4 -10.38 -17.55 25.96
N PRO A 5 -9.40 -17.53 25.03
CA PRO A 5 -8.23 -16.69 25.19
C PRO A 5 -8.63 -15.21 25.22
N CYS A 6 -8.17 -14.51 26.26
CA CYS A 6 -8.42 -13.10 26.48
C CYS A 6 -7.83 -12.27 25.32
N ALA A 7 -8.61 -11.35 24.78
CA ALA A 7 -8.25 -10.49 23.65
C ALA A 7 -7.34 -9.30 24.04
N THR A 8 -6.30 -9.56 24.84
CA THR A 8 -5.37 -8.54 25.32
C THR A 8 -3.93 -9.00 25.11
N ASP A 9 -3.11 -8.11 24.60
CA ASP A 9 -1.70 -8.27 24.24
C ASP A 9 -1.43 -8.96 22.89
N LEU A 10 -1.87 -8.31 21.81
CA LEU A 10 -1.04 -8.35 20.60
C LEU A 10 0.31 -7.73 20.97
N PRO A 11 1.44 -8.44 20.81
CA PRO A 11 2.74 -7.91 21.16
C PRO A 11 3.07 -6.71 20.28
N ALA A 12 3.71 -5.71 20.89
CA ALA A 12 4.07 -4.48 20.20
C ALA A 12 5.01 -4.76 19.00
N VAL A 13 4.80 -4.03 17.90
CA VAL A 13 5.65 -4.06 16.71
C VAL A 13 6.15 -2.66 16.40
N SER A 14 7.31 -2.57 15.76
CA SER A 14 7.90 -1.31 15.31
C SER A 14 7.70 -1.12 13.81
N VAL A 15 7.21 0.08 13.42
CA VAL A 15 6.97 0.45 12.01
C VAL A 15 8.08 1.38 11.54
N PHE A 16 8.77 1.00 10.47
CA PHE A 16 9.78 1.84 9.82
C PHE A 16 9.37 2.14 8.38
N VAL A 17 9.31 3.43 8.04
CA VAL A 17 9.09 3.89 6.66
C VAL A 17 10.45 4.27 6.08
N SER A 18 10.79 3.75 4.90
CA SER A 18 12.02 4.08 4.20
C SER A 18 11.73 4.41 2.74
N ASP A 19 12.41 5.43 2.21
CA ASP A 19 12.35 5.79 0.81
C ASP A 19 13.46 5.06 0.05
N ARG A 20 13.14 3.91 -0.55
CA ARG A 20 14.12 3.08 -1.25
C ARG A 20 14.21 3.54 -2.71
N CYS A 21 14.92 4.64 -2.96
CA CYS A 21 15.43 5.00 -4.29
C CYS A 21 16.79 4.31 -4.55
N GLN A 22 16.81 2.98 -4.61
CA GLN A 22 17.93 2.27 -5.21
C GLN A 22 17.39 1.47 -6.39
N LYS A 23 18.03 1.65 -7.56
CA LYS A 23 17.83 0.78 -8.73
C LYS A 23 18.00 -0.65 -8.26
N ILE A 24 16.90 -1.38 -8.08
CA ILE A 24 16.96 -2.83 -7.96
C ILE A 24 17.47 -3.29 -9.33
N SER A 25 18.68 -3.85 -9.34
CA SER A 25 19.24 -4.51 -10.52
C SER A 25 18.19 -5.47 -11.08
N PRO A 26 17.91 -5.45 -12.39
CA PRO A 26 16.90 -6.33 -12.96
C PRO A 26 17.26 -7.78 -12.64
N LEU A 27 16.26 -8.57 -12.20
CA LEU A 27 16.38 -10.02 -12.16
C LEU A 27 16.93 -10.54 -13.51
N PRO A 28 17.64 -11.68 -13.53
CA PRO A 28 18.26 -12.20 -14.74
C PRO A 28 17.24 -12.27 -15.87
N SER A 29 17.51 -11.48 -16.91
CA SER A 29 16.76 -11.45 -18.15
C SER A 29 17.06 -12.71 -18.95
N ASP A 30 16.03 -13.50 -19.21
CA ASP A 30 15.95 -14.29 -20.43
C ASP A 30 14.51 -14.20 -20.91
N PHE A 31 14.28 -13.42 -21.97
CA PHE A 31 13.41 -13.73 -23.10
C PHE A 31 13.39 -12.52 -24.06
N GLY A 32 14.04 -12.69 -25.21
CA GLY A 32 13.51 -12.23 -26.50
C GLY A 32 13.62 -10.74 -26.83
N ASN A 33 14.71 -10.41 -27.51
CA ASN A 33 15.05 -9.15 -28.18
C ASN A 33 14.01 -8.72 -29.26
N ASN A 34 13.60 -7.44 -29.29
CA ASN A 34 13.51 -6.66 -30.55
C ASN A 34 13.39 -5.13 -30.29
N PRO A 35 14.35 -4.29 -30.74
CA PRO A 35 14.25 -2.83 -30.63
C PRO A 35 13.80 -2.22 -31.97
N SER A 36 12.54 -1.77 -32.07
CA SER A 36 12.09 -0.98 -33.22
C SER A 36 11.52 0.37 -32.81
N ARG A 37 12.40 1.37 -32.91
CA ARG A 37 12.17 2.64 -33.62
C ARG A 37 10.89 3.42 -33.25
N TRP A 38 11.02 4.36 -32.32
CA TRP A 38 10.43 5.69 -32.49
C TRP A 38 11.38 6.78 -31.94
N ARG A 39 12.21 7.37 -32.81
CA ARG A 39 12.67 8.74 -32.58
C ARG A 39 11.59 9.64 -33.14
N ARG A 40 10.90 10.39 -32.27
CA ARG A 40 10.20 11.60 -32.66
C ARG A 40 10.68 12.76 -31.78
N THR A 41 11.39 13.66 -32.43
CA THR A 41 11.86 14.95 -31.95
C THR A 41 10.65 15.89 -31.80
N LEU A 42 10.33 16.33 -30.59
CA LEU A 42 9.50 17.51 -30.32
C LEU A 42 9.96 18.22 -29.04
N LYS A 43 10.79 19.24 -29.26
CA LYS A 43 10.78 20.58 -28.64
C LYS A 43 10.10 20.72 -27.26
N GLY A 44 10.93 20.81 -26.22
CA GLY A 44 10.72 21.78 -25.12
C GLY A 44 9.56 21.53 -24.15
N VAL A 45 9.43 20.32 -23.60
CA VAL A 45 8.81 20.19 -22.27
C VAL A 45 9.96 20.06 -21.29
N ARG A 46 10.15 21.08 -20.45
CA ARG A 46 11.02 21.04 -19.28
C ARG A 46 10.61 19.80 -18.48
N GLU A 47 11.37 18.73 -18.62
CA GLU A 47 11.17 17.45 -17.96
C GLU A 47 11.24 17.71 -16.45
N ARG A 48 10.07 17.86 -15.82
CA ARG A 48 9.94 18.03 -14.37
C ARG A 48 10.24 16.68 -13.73
N HIS A 49 11.53 16.35 -13.61
CA HIS A 49 12.13 15.16 -13.00
C HIS A 49 11.78 14.94 -11.51
N GLY A 50 10.63 15.40 -11.01
CA GLY A 50 10.30 15.40 -9.58
C GLY A 50 8.82 15.39 -9.25
N ARG A 51 7.96 14.85 -10.13
CA ARG A 51 6.52 14.70 -9.88
C ARG A 51 6.09 13.24 -9.74
N GLU A 52 6.96 12.39 -9.24
CA GLU A 52 6.67 10.98 -8.98
C GLU A 52 6.93 10.71 -7.52
N ARG A 53 6.03 9.98 -6.86
CA ARG A 53 6.24 9.44 -5.51
C ARG A 53 6.48 7.94 -5.67
N LYS A 54 7.72 7.52 -5.42
CA LYS A 54 8.21 6.15 -5.69
C LYS A 54 9.00 5.62 -4.50
N GLY A 55 9.24 4.31 -4.49
CA GLY A 55 10.29 3.71 -3.65
C GLY A 55 9.93 3.51 -2.18
N TRP A 56 8.75 3.95 -1.71
CA TRP A 56 8.39 3.79 -0.30
C TRP A 56 8.24 2.33 0.07
N MET A 57 8.83 1.97 1.21
CA MET A 57 8.66 0.68 1.84
C MET A 57 8.44 0.87 3.33
N VAL A 58 7.43 0.18 3.85
CA VAL A 58 7.16 0.06 5.28
C VAL A 58 7.60 -1.33 5.73
N MET A 59 8.44 -1.40 6.76
CA MET A 59 8.88 -2.64 7.38
C MET A 59 8.34 -2.71 8.81
N ILE A 60 7.72 -3.83 9.13
CA ILE A 60 7.23 -4.13 10.48
C ILE A 60 8.20 -5.12 11.12
N HIS A 61 8.76 -4.74 12.25
CA HIS A 61 9.65 -5.60 13.03
C HIS A 61 9.01 -5.99 14.34
N ASP A 62 9.28 -7.21 14.79
CA ASP A 62 9.01 -7.59 16.17
C ASP A 62 10.01 -6.93 17.15
N LEU A 63 9.85 -7.20 18.44
CA LEU A 63 10.73 -6.65 19.48
C LEU A 63 12.16 -7.23 19.44
N SER A 64 12.39 -8.33 18.72
CA SER A 64 13.73 -8.87 18.47
C SER A 64 14.45 -8.13 17.33
N GLY A 65 13.74 -7.27 16.60
CA GLY A 65 14.23 -6.63 15.39
C GLY A 65 14.10 -7.51 14.14
N SER A 66 13.38 -8.63 14.23
CA SER A 66 13.14 -9.51 13.07
C SER A 66 12.00 -8.95 12.22
N PRO A 67 12.14 -8.89 10.89
CA PRO A 67 11.10 -8.37 10.01
C PRO A 67 9.96 -9.39 9.87
N VAL A 68 8.75 -8.99 10.27
CA VAL A 68 7.56 -9.87 10.35
C VAL A 68 6.48 -9.55 9.32
N ALA A 69 6.51 -8.36 8.72
CA ALA A 69 5.69 -7.98 7.57
C ALA A 69 6.31 -6.78 6.85
N ALA A 70 5.90 -6.56 5.60
CA ALA A 70 6.28 -5.35 4.88
C ALA A 70 5.17 -4.89 3.92
N ALA A 71 5.17 -3.59 3.61
CA ALA A 71 4.41 -3.03 2.50
C ALA A 71 5.39 -2.30 1.57
N SER A 72 5.48 -2.74 0.32
CA SER A 72 6.39 -2.16 -0.67
C SER A 72 5.60 -1.50 -1.79
N MET A 73 5.90 -0.26 -2.12
CA MET A 73 5.36 0.39 -3.30
C MET A 73 5.93 -0.33 -4.55
N ILE A 74 5.05 -0.84 -5.40
CA ILE A 74 5.40 -1.58 -6.63
C ILE A 74 5.00 -0.82 -7.89
N THR A 75 4.05 0.10 -7.78
CA THR A 75 3.69 1.02 -8.86
C THR A 75 3.74 2.44 -8.29
N PRO A 76 4.61 3.30 -8.84
CA PRO A 76 4.77 4.64 -8.33
C PRO A 76 3.50 5.46 -8.56
N PHE A 77 3.29 6.45 -7.68
CA PHE A 77 2.18 7.38 -7.82
C PHE A 77 2.66 8.51 -8.73
N VAL A 78 2.02 8.64 -9.90
CA VAL A 78 2.34 9.63 -10.92
C VAL A 78 1.08 10.34 -11.40
N PRO A 79 1.17 11.63 -11.78
CA PRO A 79 0.04 12.36 -12.32
C PRO A 79 -0.31 11.84 -13.72
N SER A 80 -1.61 11.66 -13.98
CA SER A 80 -2.10 11.30 -15.31
C SER A 80 -1.87 12.44 -16.31
N PRO A 81 -1.66 12.16 -17.61
CA PRO A 81 -1.40 13.17 -18.62
C PRO A 81 -2.45 14.29 -18.62
N GLY A 82 -2.00 15.55 -18.58
CA GLY A 82 -2.89 16.72 -18.54
C GLY A 82 -3.53 17.00 -17.16
N SER A 83 -3.15 16.26 -16.13
CA SER A 83 -3.66 16.40 -14.76
C SER A 83 -2.51 16.52 -13.74
N ASP A 84 -2.86 16.83 -12.50
CA ASP A 84 -1.96 16.78 -11.33
C ASP A 84 -2.39 15.69 -10.33
N ARG A 85 -3.11 14.67 -10.82
CA ARG A 85 -3.74 13.62 -9.99
C ARG A 85 -3.37 12.24 -10.47
N VAL A 86 -3.28 11.30 -9.53
CA VAL A 86 -3.28 9.86 -9.80
C VAL A 86 -4.70 9.45 -10.19
N SER A 87 -4.93 9.00 -11.42
CA SER A 87 -6.27 8.56 -11.86
C SER A 87 -6.48 7.07 -11.65
N ARG A 88 -7.75 6.63 -11.61
CA ARG A 88 -8.12 5.22 -11.55
C ARG A 88 -7.56 4.37 -12.69
N SER A 89 -7.33 4.98 -13.85
CA SER A 89 -6.72 4.30 -15.01
C SER A 89 -5.21 4.10 -14.89
N ASN A 90 -4.56 4.74 -13.91
CA ASN A 90 -3.14 4.62 -13.64
C ASN A 90 -2.90 4.75 -12.12
N PRO A 91 -3.39 3.78 -11.32
CA PRO A 91 -3.32 3.85 -9.87
C PRO A 91 -1.88 3.58 -9.39
N GLY A 92 -1.52 4.18 -8.27
CA GLY A 92 -0.35 3.73 -7.50
C GLY A 92 -0.66 2.41 -6.81
N ALA A 93 0.36 1.59 -6.54
CA ALA A 93 0.13 0.28 -5.95
C ALA A 93 1.21 -0.13 -4.96
N TRP A 94 0.76 -0.85 -3.93
CA TRP A 94 1.56 -1.47 -2.89
C TRP A 94 1.38 -2.98 -2.91
N LEU A 95 2.45 -3.69 -2.58
CA LEU A 95 2.47 -5.12 -2.33
C LEU A 95 2.67 -5.35 -0.83
N ILE A 96 1.73 -6.03 -0.21
CA ILE A 96 1.85 -6.47 1.18
C ILE A 96 2.53 -7.82 1.19
N LEU A 97 3.58 -7.93 1.98
CA LEU A 97 4.53 -9.03 1.97
C LEU A 97 4.55 -9.69 3.35
N ARG A 98 4.58 -11.02 3.34
CA ARG A 98 4.86 -11.84 4.52
C ARG A 98 6.21 -12.54 4.36
N PRO A 99 6.96 -12.76 5.44
CA PRO A 99 8.13 -13.61 5.40
C PRO A 99 7.72 -15.05 5.02
N ASN A 100 8.57 -15.74 4.28
CA ASN A 100 8.35 -17.12 3.80
C ASN A 100 9.53 -18.01 4.23
N GLY A 101 9.36 -18.77 5.31
CA GLY A 101 10.40 -19.64 5.85
C GLY A 101 11.41 -18.93 6.75
N ALA A 102 12.51 -19.60 7.07
CA ALA A 102 13.50 -19.15 8.05
C ALA A 102 14.56 -18.16 7.50
N SER A 103 14.58 -17.91 6.19
CA SER A 103 15.51 -16.95 5.57
C SER A 103 14.86 -15.58 5.42
N VAL A 104 15.62 -14.53 5.76
CA VAL A 104 15.24 -13.10 5.61
C VAL A 104 15.04 -12.70 4.14
N SER A 105 15.53 -13.50 3.19
CA SER A 105 15.50 -13.18 1.75
C SER A 105 14.25 -13.64 1.00
N SER A 106 13.38 -14.45 1.59
CA SER A 106 12.20 -15.00 0.92
C SER A 106 10.92 -14.30 1.40
N TRP A 107 10.54 -13.22 0.71
CA TRP A 107 9.24 -12.57 0.90
C TRP A 107 8.20 -13.17 -0.03
N LYS A 108 7.01 -13.50 0.49
CA LYS A 108 5.86 -13.95 -0.30
C LYS A 108 4.80 -12.86 -0.34
N PRO A 109 4.24 -12.53 -1.52
CA PRO A 109 3.12 -11.61 -1.61
C PRO A 109 1.89 -12.17 -0.91
N TRP A 110 1.23 -11.33 -0.11
CA TRP A 110 -0.02 -11.61 0.57
C TRP A 110 -1.20 -10.90 -0.12
N GLY A 111 -1.03 -9.64 -0.48
CA GLY A 111 -2.07 -8.86 -1.13
C GLY A 111 -1.52 -7.65 -1.87
N ARG A 112 -2.33 -7.10 -2.77
CA ARG A 112 -2.04 -5.91 -3.56
C ARG A 112 -3.05 -4.83 -3.24
N LEU A 113 -2.57 -3.66 -2.84
CA LEU A 113 -3.39 -2.45 -2.63
C LEU A 113 -3.15 -1.49 -3.78
N GLU A 114 -4.20 -1.13 -4.51
CA GLU A 114 -4.20 -0.02 -5.46
C GLU A 114 -4.87 1.19 -4.84
N ALA A 115 -4.37 2.39 -5.16
CA ALA A 115 -4.95 3.64 -4.72
C ALA A 115 -4.85 4.73 -5.79
N TRP A 116 -5.88 5.57 -5.85
CA TRP A 116 -5.99 6.69 -6.78
C TRP A 116 -6.81 7.83 -6.18
N ARG A 117 -6.75 9.01 -6.81
CA ARG A 117 -7.60 10.14 -6.46
C ARG A 117 -8.81 10.19 -7.38
N GLU A 118 -9.97 9.90 -6.81
CA GLU A 118 -11.25 9.98 -7.49
C GLU A 118 -11.79 11.41 -7.48
N ARG A 119 -12.39 11.82 -8.60
CA ARG A 119 -12.97 13.16 -8.76
C ARG A 119 -14.44 13.11 -8.35
N GLY A 120 -14.84 14.01 -7.47
CA GLY A 120 -16.22 14.17 -7.03
C GLY A 120 -16.52 15.60 -6.54
N PRO A 121 -17.72 15.86 -6.01
CA PRO A 121 -18.04 17.14 -5.34
C PRO A 121 -17.04 17.46 -4.21
N VAL A 122 -16.63 16.41 -3.51
CA VAL A 122 -15.40 16.36 -2.73
C VAL A 122 -14.55 15.26 -3.33
N ASP A 123 -13.25 15.53 -3.51
CA ASP A 123 -12.31 14.51 -3.99
C ASP A 123 -12.26 13.33 -3.00
N GLY A 124 -12.07 12.13 -3.55
CA GLY A 124 -11.96 10.91 -2.76
C GLY A 124 -10.63 10.19 -2.98
N LEU A 125 -10.13 9.51 -1.96
CA LEU A 125 -9.12 8.47 -2.09
C LEU A 125 -9.84 7.17 -2.42
N GLY A 126 -9.81 6.78 -3.68
CA GLY A 126 -10.27 5.47 -4.12
C GLY A 126 -9.20 4.42 -3.85
N TYR A 127 -9.62 3.24 -3.40
CA TYR A 127 -8.72 2.13 -3.14
C TYR A 127 -9.34 0.80 -3.54
N LYS A 128 -8.48 -0.18 -3.86
CA LYS A 128 -8.87 -1.57 -4.09
C LYS A 128 -7.79 -2.49 -3.53
N PHE A 129 -8.19 -3.42 -2.67
CA PHE A 129 -7.32 -4.44 -2.11
C PHE A 129 -7.70 -5.83 -2.61
N GLU A 130 -6.71 -6.55 -3.12
CA GLU A 130 -6.83 -7.89 -3.68
C GLU A 130 -5.90 -8.85 -2.92
N LEU A 131 -6.41 -10.02 -2.53
CA LEU A 131 -5.57 -11.12 -2.05
C LEU A 131 -4.87 -11.79 -3.22
N VAL A 132 -3.57 -12.04 -3.10
CA VAL A 132 -2.81 -12.74 -4.14
C VAL A 132 -3.10 -14.24 -4.05
N ALA A 133 -3.66 -14.82 -5.12
CA ALA A 133 -3.88 -16.25 -5.22
C ALA A 133 -2.54 -17.01 -5.40
N GLU A 134 -2.49 -18.27 -5.00
CA GLU A 134 -1.28 -19.10 -5.08
C GLU A 134 -0.74 -19.26 -6.50
N ASN A 135 -1.57 -19.06 -7.52
CA ASN A 135 -1.21 -19.14 -8.94
C ASN A 135 -0.59 -17.83 -9.51
N GLY A 136 -0.27 -16.85 -8.65
CA GLY A 136 0.44 -15.62 -9.03
C GLY A 136 -0.41 -14.35 -9.02
N PRO A 137 0.22 -13.17 -9.18
CA PRO A 137 -0.37 -11.84 -8.92
C PRO A 137 -1.43 -11.39 -9.95
N VAL A 138 -1.69 -12.17 -11.00
CA VAL A 138 -2.62 -11.81 -12.09
C VAL A 138 -4.06 -12.25 -11.77
N ASN A 139 -4.25 -13.17 -10.81
CA ASN A 139 -5.56 -13.70 -10.41
C ASN A 139 -5.91 -13.32 -8.96
N GLY A 140 -5.73 -12.05 -8.62
CA GLY A 140 -6.08 -11.53 -7.30
C GLY A 140 -7.58 -11.62 -7.02
N ILE A 141 -7.97 -11.84 -5.77
CA ILE A 141 -9.38 -11.83 -5.35
C ILE A 141 -9.66 -10.48 -4.67
N PRO A 142 -10.49 -9.59 -5.24
CA PRO A 142 -10.83 -8.32 -4.61
C PRO A 142 -11.63 -8.56 -3.34
N ILE A 143 -11.14 -8.01 -2.23
CA ILE A 143 -11.75 -8.18 -0.91
C ILE A 143 -12.11 -6.85 -0.22
N ALA A 144 -11.63 -5.72 -0.74
CA ALA A 144 -12.13 -4.41 -0.36
C ALA A 144 -11.94 -3.44 -1.52
N GLU A 145 -12.99 -2.67 -1.83
CA GLU A 145 -12.93 -1.57 -2.79
C GLU A 145 -13.90 -0.50 -2.33
N ALA A 146 -13.41 0.72 -2.11
CA ALA A 146 -14.26 1.86 -1.76
C ALA A 146 -13.52 3.18 -2.01
N THR A 147 -14.20 4.28 -1.66
CA THR A 147 -13.67 5.64 -1.74
C THR A 147 -13.91 6.35 -0.40
N MET A 148 -12.88 7.00 0.14
CA MET A 148 -12.96 7.83 1.35
C MET A 148 -12.65 9.30 1.06
N ASP A 149 -13.14 10.22 1.90
CA ASP A 149 -12.99 11.67 1.69
C ASP A 149 -11.53 12.10 1.92
N VAL A 150 -10.91 12.81 0.95
CA VAL A 150 -9.49 13.21 1.09
C VAL A 150 -9.26 14.30 2.14
N LYS A 151 -10.26 15.11 2.47
CA LYS A 151 -10.12 16.21 3.46
C LYS A 151 -10.41 15.73 4.88
N LYS A 152 -11.43 14.88 5.02
CA LYS A 152 -11.87 14.37 6.32
C LYS A 152 -11.08 13.12 6.72
N GLY A 153 -10.68 12.31 5.75
CA GLY A 153 -10.21 10.95 5.97
C GLY A 153 -11.40 9.98 6.03
N GLY A 154 -11.20 8.83 6.64
CA GLY A 154 -12.23 7.82 6.79
C GLY A 154 -11.75 6.55 7.47
N GLN A 155 -12.49 5.47 7.23
CA GLN A 155 -12.14 4.14 7.70
C GLN A 155 -11.93 3.22 6.51
N PHE A 156 -10.75 2.59 6.44
CA PHE A 156 -10.51 1.44 5.59
C PHE A 156 -11.04 0.19 6.33
N CYS A 157 -11.84 -0.64 5.68
CA CYS A 157 -12.37 -1.86 6.30
C CYS A 157 -12.37 -3.06 5.33
N ILE A 158 -12.15 -4.24 5.91
CA ILE A 158 -12.34 -5.53 5.25
C ILE A 158 -13.33 -6.31 6.11
N ASP A 159 -14.49 -6.64 5.53
CA ASP A 159 -15.52 -7.47 6.16
C ASP A 159 -16.08 -8.47 5.13
N TYR A 160 -16.02 -9.75 5.46
CA TYR A 160 -16.50 -10.83 4.59
C TYR A 160 -18.01 -10.78 4.35
N LYS A 161 -18.81 -10.24 5.27
CA LYS A 161 -20.24 -10.04 5.05
C LYS A 161 -20.48 -9.00 3.96
N VAL A 162 -19.83 -7.85 4.09
CA VAL A 162 -19.92 -6.75 3.11
C VAL A 162 -19.47 -7.22 1.73
N MET A 163 -18.38 -7.99 1.67
CA MET A 163 -17.85 -8.56 0.42
C MET A 163 -18.78 -9.59 -0.24
N LYS A 164 -19.46 -10.42 0.57
CA LYS A 164 -20.43 -11.40 0.06
C LYS A 164 -21.67 -10.69 -0.48
N ASP A 165 -22.15 -9.69 0.23
CA ASP A 165 -23.33 -8.90 -0.16
C ASP A 165 -23.05 -8.04 -1.42
N SER A 166 -21.80 -7.60 -1.61
CA SER A 166 -21.38 -6.85 -2.81
C SER A 166 -21.05 -7.75 -4.03
N GLY A 167 -21.16 -9.07 -3.91
CA GLY A 167 -20.88 -10.02 -4.99
C GLY A 167 -19.40 -10.17 -5.35
N LEU A 168 -18.49 -9.58 -4.57
CA LEU A 168 -17.05 -9.52 -4.88
C LEU A 168 -16.32 -10.84 -4.63
N SER A 169 -16.82 -11.72 -3.73
CA SER A 169 -16.30 -13.09 -3.63
C SER A 169 -17.18 -14.02 -2.79
N SER A 170 -17.98 -14.86 -3.46
CA SER A 170 -18.64 -16.03 -2.81
C SER A 170 -17.67 -17.18 -2.52
N ARG A 171 -16.42 -17.09 -3.03
CA ARG A 171 -15.43 -18.18 -3.06
C ARG A 171 -14.48 -18.21 -1.87
N LEU A 172 -14.44 -17.18 -1.04
CA LEU A 172 -13.55 -17.15 0.12
C LEU A 172 -14.20 -17.78 1.36
N PRO A 173 -13.53 -18.75 2.01
CA PRO A 173 -13.95 -19.27 3.30
C PRO A 173 -13.68 -18.21 4.38
N GLY A 174 -14.68 -17.38 4.66
CA GLY A 174 -14.58 -16.30 5.65
C GLY A 174 -15.94 -15.83 6.12
N LYS A 175 -16.02 -15.38 7.39
CA LYS A 175 -17.24 -14.84 8.00
C LYS A 175 -16.89 -13.68 8.94
N GLY A 176 -17.53 -12.54 8.73
CA GLY A 176 -17.47 -11.39 9.63
C GLY A 176 -16.30 -10.43 9.37
N PHE A 177 -16.10 -9.56 10.35
CA PHE A 177 -15.12 -8.48 10.37
C PHE A 177 -13.68 -9.02 10.39
N VAL A 178 -12.84 -8.53 9.47
CA VAL A 178 -11.43 -8.89 9.37
C VAL A 178 -10.56 -7.81 9.97
N MET A 179 -10.63 -6.60 9.43
CA MET A 179 -9.89 -5.46 9.94
C MET A 179 -10.58 -4.13 9.64
N GLY A 180 -10.19 -3.12 10.42
CA GLY A 180 -10.50 -1.72 10.20
C GLY A 180 -9.28 -0.86 10.51
N SER A 181 -9.07 0.21 9.76
CA SER A 181 -8.04 1.22 10.05
C SER A 181 -8.61 2.62 9.88
N THR A 182 -8.36 3.50 10.84
CA THR A 182 -8.58 4.93 10.61
C THR A 182 -7.52 5.48 9.66
N VAL A 183 -7.92 6.42 8.83
CA VAL A 183 -7.03 7.16 7.91
C VAL A 183 -7.39 8.63 8.05
N GLU A 184 -6.40 9.46 8.38
CA GLU A 184 -6.59 10.90 8.48
C GLU A 184 -6.60 11.54 7.09
N GLY A 185 -7.28 12.68 6.97
CA GLY A 185 -7.30 13.46 5.73
C GLY A 185 -5.95 14.10 5.38
N GLU A 186 -5.81 14.50 4.11
CA GLU A 186 -4.64 15.17 3.55
C GLU A 186 -4.17 16.35 4.43
N GLY A 187 -2.86 16.42 4.67
CA GLY A 187 -2.23 17.51 5.43
C GLY A 187 -2.32 17.37 6.95
N LYS A 188 -2.96 16.32 7.47
CA LYS A 188 -2.99 16.01 8.90
C LYS A 188 -1.84 15.06 9.30
N VAL A 189 -1.54 15.02 10.60
CA VAL A 189 -0.61 14.04 11.15
C VAL A 189 -1.31 12.68 11.23
N SER A 190 -0.68 11.64 10.69
CA SER A 190 -1.25 10.30 10.64
C SER A 190 -1.19 9.63 12.00
N LYS A 191 -2.32 9.06 12.43
CA LYS A 191 -2.43 8.23 13.64
C LYS A 191 -3.37 7.05 13.36
N PRO A 192 -2.97 6.09 12.52
CA PRO A 192 -3.82 4.96 12.17
C PRO A 192 -4.09 4.10 13.41
N LEU A 193 -5.37 3.94 13.75
CA LEU A 193 -5.85 2.98 14.74
C LEU A 193 -6.28 1.72 13.99
N VAL A 194 -5.62 0.60 14.27
CA VAL A 194 -5.89 -0.69 13.63
C VAL A 194 -6.72 -1.57 14.54
N GLN A 195 -7.86 -2.04 14.04
CA GLN A 195 -8.72 -3.03 14.67
C GLN A 195 -8.67 -4.30 13.84
N VAL A 196 -8.50 -5.46 14.49
CA VAL A 196 -8.43 -6.76 13.81
C VAL A 196 -9.33 -7.76 14.52
N GLY A 197 -10.10 -8.53 13.75
CA GLY A 197 -10.90 -9.62 14.29
C GLY A 197 -10.00 -10.73 14.82
N ALA A 198 -10.13 -11.09 16.10
CA ALA A 198 -9.25 -12.06 16.77
C ALA A 198 -9.15 -13.42 16.03
N GLN A 199 -10.25 -13.87 15.41
CA GLN A 199 -10.30 -15.10 14.61
C GLN A 199 -9.39 -15.08 13.37
N HIS A 200 -8.92 -13.91 12.93
CA HIS A 200 -8.03 -13.72 11.79
C HIS A 200 -6.56 -13.53 12.20
N VAL A 201 -6.24 -13.60 13.50
CA VAL A 201 -4.89 -13.46 14.03
C VAL A 201 -4.51 -14.73 14.77
N THR A 202 -3.64 -15.54 14.18
CA THR A 202 -3.11 -16.76 14.81
C THR A 202 -1.69 -16.58 15.32
N CYS A 203 -0.97 -15.61 14.75
CA CYS A 203 0.40 -15.28 15.13
C CYS A 203 0.68 -13.77 14.97
N MET A 204 1.85 -13.33 15.45
CA MET A 204 2.31 -11.95 15.28
C MET A 204 2.36 -11.50 13.83
N ALA A 205 2.81 -12.38 12.93
CA ALA A 205 2.94 -12.05 11.51
C ALA A 205 1.58 -11.71 10.88
N ASP A 206 0.49 -12.35 11.32
CA ASP A 206 -0.87 -12.05 10.85
C ASP A 206 -1.28 -10.63 11.25
N ALA A 207 -1.08 -10.25 12.52
CA ALA A 207 -1.33 -8.89 12.99
C ALA A 207 -0.46 -7.86 12.25
N ALA A 208 0.82 -8.18 12.06
CA ALA A 208 1.77 -7.33 11.36
C ALA A 208 1.37 -7.09 9.89
N LEU A 209 0.73 -8.05 9.21
CA LEU A 209 0.21 -7.87 7.86
C LEU A 209 -0.89 -6.81 7.79
N PHE A 210 -1.81 -6.82 8.75
CA PHE A 210 -2.87 -5.81 8.82
C PHE A 210 -2.31 -4.42 9.17
N ILE A 211 -1.27 -4.36 10.00
CA ILE A 211 -0.56 -3.11 10.31
C ILE A 211 0.19 -2.59 9.07
N ALA A 212 0.87 -3.45 8.32
CA ALA A 212 1.53 -3.07 7.07
C ALA A 212 0.53 -2.55 6.03
N LEU A 213 -0.63 -3.20 5.88
CA LEU A 213 -1.71 -2.75 5.00
C LEU A 213 -2.30 -1.41 5.46
N SER A 214 -2.50 -1.22 6.76
CA SER A 214 -2.92 0.06 7.35
C SER A 214 -1.94 1.19 7.02
N ALA A 215 -0.64 0.96 7.19
CA ALA A 215 0.38 1.93 6.83
C ALA A 215 0.38 2.25 5.32
N ALA A 216 0.16 1.26 4.46
CA ALA A 216 0.08 1.46 3.01
C ALA A 216 -1.12 2.31 2.59
N ILE A 217 -2.31 2.09 3.17
CA ILE A 217 -3.49 2.91 2.86
C ILE A 217 -3.35 4.33 3.41
N ASP A 218 -2.76 4.48 4.61
CA ASP A 218 -2.51 5.79 5.20
C ASP A 218 -1.51 6.62 4.36
N LEU A 219 -0.37 6.02 3.97
CA LEU A 219 0.58 6.66 3.05
C LEU A 219 -0.01 6.91 1.66
N SER A 220 -1.02 6.17 1.24
CA SER A 220 -1.71 6.42 -0.02
C SER A 220 -2.54 7.70 0.00
N MET A 221 -3.00 8.17 1.17
CA MET A 221 -3.63 9.49 1.31
C MET A 221 -2.63 10.60 0.94
N ASP A 222 -1.40 10.49 1.43
CA ASP A 222 -0.31 11.40 1.07
C ASP A 222 0.13 11.22 -0.40
N ALA A 223 0.24 9.97 -0.85
CA ALA A 223 0.72 9.65 -2.19
C ALA A 223 -0.27 10.03 -3.32
N CYS A 224 -1.56 10.19 -3.00
CA CYS A 224 -2.60 10.67 -3.92
C CYS A 224 -2.87 12.17 -3.85
N GLN A 225 -2.20 12.93 -2.97
CA GLN A 225 -2.28 14.40 -2.97
C GLN A 225 -1.94 14.95 -4.35
N LEU A 226 -2.48 16.13 -4.69
CA LEU A 226 -2.14 16.81 -5.93
C LEU A 226 -0.62 16.98 -6.06
N PHE A 227 -0.05 16.73 -7.23
CA PHE A 227 1.38 16.92 -7.50
C PHE A 227 1.80 18.40 -7.58
N SER A 228 0.82 19.31 -7.48
CA SER A 228 1.02 20.73 -7.23
C SER A 228 1.28 21.03 -5.74
N HIS A 229 0.91 20.13 -4.83
CA HIS A 229 1.10 20.27 -3.39
C HIS A 229 2.39 19.57 -2.94
N LYS A 230 3.02 20.10 -1.88
CA LYS A 230 4.16 19.45 -1.22
C LYS A 230 3.63 18.41 -0.23
N LEU A 231 4.34 17.29 -0.12
CA LEU A 231 4.12 16.32 0.95
C LEU A 231 4.42 16.96 2.31
N ARG A 232 3.87 16.37 3.39
CA ARG A 232 4.24 16.78 4.75
C ARG A 232 5.73 16.54 5.00
N LYS A 233 6.31 17.35 5.88
CA LYS A 233 7.78 17.38 6.13
C LYS A 233 8.35 16.01 6.51
N GLU A 234 7.59 15.19 7.21
CA GLU A 234 7.98 13.82 7.62
C GLU A 234 8.26 12.89 6.42
N LEU A 235 7.68 13.18 5.26
CA LEU A 235 7.83 12.42 4.02
C LEU A 235 8.70 13.15 2.99
N CYS A 236 9.13 14.38 3.28
CA CYS A 236 10.06 15.12 2.43
C CYS A 236 11.49 14.86 2.92
N HIS A 237 12.31 14.22 2.08
CA HIS A 237 13.76 14.27 2.26
C HIS A 237 14.29 15.47 1.46
N GLU A 238 14.73 16.54 2.14
CA GLU A 238 15.75 17.40 1.55
C GLU A 238 17.06 16.63 1.65
N GLU A 239 17.60 16.21 0.51
CA GLU A 239 19.02 15.88 0.40
C GLU A 239 19.80 17.16 0.75
N HIS A 240 20.09 17.37 2.03
CA HIS A 240 21.05 18.36 2.47
C HIS A 240 22.44 17.81 2.12
N VAL A 241 22.80 17.86 0.84
CA VAL A 241 24.18 17.68 0.40
C VAL A 241 24.91 18.98 0.71
N SER A 242 25.24 19.18 1.98
CA SER A 242 26.28 20.13 2.36
C SER A 242 27.61 19.58 1.87
N PHE A 243 28.11 20.13 0.77
CA PHE A 243 29.51 19.97 0.39
C PHE A 243 30.37 20.85 1.31
N PRO A 244 31.51 20.34 1.81
CA PRO A 244 32.52 21.16 2.47
C PRO A 244 33.23 22.11 1.51
#